data_AF-A0A839BWI8-F1
#
_entry.id   AF-A0A839BWI8-F1
#
_cell.length_a   1.000
_cell.length_b   1.000
_cell.length_c   1.000
_cell.angle_alpha   90.00
_cell.angle_beta   90.00
_cell.angle_gamma   90.00
#
_symmetry.space_group_name_H-M   'P 1'
#
loop_
_entity.id
_entity.type
_entity.pdbx_description
1 polymer ?
#
loop_
_entity_poly.entity_id
_entity_poly.type
_entity_poly.pdbx_seq_one_letter_code
_entity_poly.pdbx_strand_id
1 'polypeptide(L)' 'MGGNGKRVAAMSDFQICEALGYAQAHHETKVYNTLSALLEQRQHAGTLRIAQGDCTAAALNVINEEKAKVKQ' A
#
# COMPACT_ATOMS: atom_id res chain seq x y z
N MET A 1 -14.45 -12.73 -25.37
CA MET A 1 -13.31 -12.24 -24.56
C MET A 1 -13.76 -10.97 -23.86
N GLY A 2 -13.72 -10.90 -22.53
CA GLY A 2 -14.23 -9.72 -21.82
C GLY A 2 -14.00 -9.78 -20.32
N GLY A 3 -12.72 -9.73 -19.93
CA GLY A 3 -12.23 -9.23 -18.63
C GLY A 3 -12.95 -9.74 -17.38
N ASN A 4 -12.48 -10.87 -16.85
CA ASN A 4 -12.55 -11.15 -15.41
C ASN A 4 -11.61 -10.17 -14.70
N GLY A 5 -11.96 -8.89 -14.73
CA GLY A 5 -11.33 -7.83 -13.95
C GLY A 5 -11.73 -8.09 -12.52
N LYS A 6 -10.98 -8.98 -11.86
CA LYS A 6 -11.02 -9.20 -10.42
C LYS A 6 -10.81 -7.83 -9.79
N ARG A 7 -11.90 -7.10 -9.54
CA ARG A 7 -11.89 -5.82 -8.85
C ARG A 7 -11.23 -6.14 -7.52
N VAL A 8 -9.96 -5.78 -7.38
CA VAL A 8 -9.27 -5.91 -6.10
C VAL A 8 -10.11 -5.09 -5.14
N ALA A 9 -10.82 -5.78 -4.25
CA ALA A 9 -11.67 -5.14 -3.27
C ALA A 9 -10.84 -4.03 -2.62
N ALA A 10 -11.42 -2.85 -2.48
CA ALA A 10 -10.72 -1.76 -1.82
C ALA A 10 -10.34 -2.22 -0.42
N MET A 11 -9.04 -2.39 -0.18
CA MET A 11 -8.52 -2.58 1.16
C MET A 11 -8.94 -1.35 1.95
N SER A 12 -9.59 -1.61 3.09
CA SER A 12 -9.89 -0.56 4.06
C SER A 12 -8.62 -0.03 4.68
N ASP A 13 -8.66 1.17 5.26
CA ASP A 13 -7.51 1.76 5.95
C ASP A 13 -6.98 0.84 7.07
N PHE A 14 -7.89 0.16 7.78
CA PHE A 14 -7.54 -0.85 8.78
C PHE A 14 -6.72 -2.02 8.21
N GLN A 15 -7.11 -2.54 7.04
CA GLN A 15 -6.36 -3.61 6.38
C GLN A 15 -5.00 -3.15 5.88
N ILE A 16 -4.86 -1.87 5.52
CA ILE A 16 -3.57 -1.26 5.20
C ILE A 16 -2.70 -1.17 6.47
N CYS A 17 -3.27 -0.79 7.62
CA CYS A 17 -2.56 -0.81 8.91
C CYS A 17 -2.03 -2.21 9.24
N GLU A 18 -2.90 -3.22 9.18
CA GLU A 18 -2.54 -4.60 9.54
C GLU A 18 -1.45 -5.13 8.62
N ALA A 19 -1.61 -4.94 7.30
CA ALA A 19 -0.64 -5.41 6.34
C ALA A 19 0.71 -4.68 6.49
N LEU A 20 0.71 -3.37 6.80
CA LEU A 20 1.92 -2.62 7.09
C LEU A 20 2.60 -3.12 8.37
N GLY A 21 1.83 -3.30 9.45
CA GLY A 21 2.34 -3.82 10.72
C GLY A 21 2.92 -5.23 10.58
N TYR A 22 2.26 -6.09 9.81
CA TYR A 22 2.78 -7.41 9.47
C TYR A 22 4.08 -7.32 8.65
N ALA A 23 4.12 -6.46 7.62
CA ALA A 23 5.31 -6.26 6.81
C ALA A 23 6.49 -5.73 7.64
N GLN A 24 6.25 -4.81 8.58
CA GLN A 24 7.25 -4.30 9.52
C GLN A 24 7.73 -5.36 10.50
N ALA A 25 6.82 -6.08 11.14
CA ALA A 25 7.15 -7.09 12.15
C ALA A 25 7.92 -8.29 11.58
N HIS A 26 7.62 -8.67 10.33
CA HIS A 26 8.22 -9.85 9.68
C HIS A 26 9.26 -9.50 8.61
N HIS A 27 9.55 -8.21 8.38
CA HIS A 27 10.41 -7.75 7.28
C HIS A 27 10.01 -8.32 5.91
N GLU A 28 8.71 -8.53 5.69
CA GLU A 28 8.17 -9.19 4.51
C GLU A 28 8.10 -8.23 3.31
N THR A 29 9.16 -8.22 2.50
CA THR A 29 9.29 -7.35 1.32
C THR A 29 8.18 -7.55 0.29
N LYS A 30 7.62 -8.76 0.19
CA LYS A 30 6.50 -9.05 -0.72
C LYS A 30 5.23 -8.28 -0.34
N VAL A 31 4.97 -8.14 0.96
CA VAL A 31 3.82 -7.40 1.47
C VAL A 31 4.00 -5.90 1.23
N TYR A 32 5.20 -5.37 1.44
CA TYR A 32 5.54 -3.99 1.06
C TYR A 32 5.33 -3.71 -0.43
N ASN A 33 5.82 -4.57 -1.31
CA ASN A 33 5.65 -4.40 -2.76
C ASN A 33 4.18 -4.43 -3.18
N THR A 34 3.40 -5.32 -2.56
CA THR A 34 1.96 -5.43 -2.83
C THR A 34 1.20 -4.19 -2.34
N LEU A 35 1.49 -3.72 -1.12
CA LEU A 35 0.91 -2.48 -0.58
C LEU A 35 1.32 -1.26 -1.40
N SER A 36 2.58 -1.17 -1.81
CA SER A 36 3.08 -0.11 -2.68
C SER A 36 2.31 -0.06 -3.98
N ALA A 37 2.22 -1.18 -4.70
CA ALA A 37 1.51 -1.25 -5.97
C ALA A 37 0.03 -0.86 -5.82
N LEU A 38 -0.61 -1.31 -4.74
CA LEU A 38 -2.01 -1.00 -4.46
C LEU A 38 -2.21 0.50 -4.17
N LEU A 39 -1.36 1.09 -3.34
CA LEU A 39 -1.43 2.51 -2.99
C LEU A 39 -1.10 3.40 -4.19
N GLU A 40 -0.07 3.05 -4.96
CA GLU A 40 0.29 3.74 -6.20
C GLU A 40 -0.85 3.69 -7.22
N GLN A 41 -1.50 2.54 -7.40
CA GLN A 41 -2.66 2.39 -8.27
C GLN A 41 -3.82 3.28 -7.81
N ARG A 42 -4.09 3.34 -6.51
CA ARG A 42 -5.17 4.15 -5.93
C ARG A 42 -4.91 5.64 -6.09
N GLN A 43 -3.66 6.06 -5.89
CA GLN A 43 -3.21 7.43 -6.07
C GLN A 43 -3.34 7.84 -7.54
N HIS A 44 -2.88 7.00 -8.46
CA HIS A 44 -2.96 7.27 -9.90
C HIS A 44 -4.43 7.30 -10.40
N ALA A 45 -5.29 6.47 -9.81
CA ALA A 45 -6.71 6.47 -10.10
C ALA A 45 -7.48 7.64 -9.44
N GLY A 46 -6.83 8.48 -8.62
CA GLY A 46 -7.49 9.56 -7.88
C GLY A 46 -8.50 9.08 -6.84
N THR A 47 -8.43 7.80 -6.46
CA THR A 47 -9.36 7.17 -5.49
C THR A 47 -8.76 7.07 -4.10
N LEU A 48 -7.47 7.40 -3.94
CA LEU A 48 -6.80 7.45 -2.66
C LEU A 48 -7.16 8.75 -1.95
N ARG A 49 -7.95 8.64 -0.87
CA ARG A 49 -8.09 9.72 0.11
C ARG A 49 -7.08 9.45 1.22
N ILE A 50 -6.20 10.40 1.44
CA ILE A 50 -5.20 10.37 2.51
C ILE A 50 -5.61 11.47 3.50
N ALA A 51 -6.14 11.10 4.66
CA ALA A 51 -6.26 12.03 5.77
C ALA A 51 -5.02 11.95 6.67
N GLN A 52 -4.71 13.06 7.35
CA GLN A 52 -3.67 13.05 8.38
C GLN A 52 -4.09 12.10 9.51
N GLY A 53 -3.25 11.12 9.81
CA GLY A 53 -3.51 10.08 10.80
C GLY A 53 -4.03 8.75 10.23
N ASP A 54 -4.33 8.68 8.93
CA ASP A 54 -4.70 7.42 8.28
C ASP A 54 -3.49 6.50 8.15
N CYS A 55 -3.72 5.19 8.29
CA CYS A 55 -2.67 4.20 8.04
C CYS A 55 -2.23 4.18 6.59
N THR A 56 -3.08 4.61 5.66
CA THR A 56 -2.70 4.88 4.28
C THR A 56 -1.54 5.87 4.18
N ALA A 57 -1.55 6.94 4.99
CA ALA A 57 -0.48 7.94 5.02
C ALA A 57 0.81 7.35 5.61
N ALA A 58 0.69 6.62 6.72
CA ALA A 58 1.82 5.95 7.37
C ALA A 58 2.46 4.90 6.45
N ALA A 59 1.63 4.08 5.78
CA ALA A 59 2.09 3.07 4.83
C ALA A 59 2.85 3.69 3.66
N LEU A 60 2.32 4.78 3.08
CA LEU A 60 3.00 5.50 2.01
C LEU A 60 4.35 6.05 2.46
N ASN A 61 4.43 6.61 3.68
CA ASN A 61 5.69 7.11 4.21
C ASN A 61 6.73 6.00 4.35
N VAL A 62 6.37 4.90 5.01
CA VAL A 62 7.26 3.74 5.19
C VAL A 62 7.69 3.13 3.85
N ILE A 63 6.75 2.96 2.91
CA ILE A 63 7.04 2.43 1.57
C ILE A 63 8.02 3.34 0.82
N ASN A 64 7.84 4.66 0.91
CA ASN A 64 8.76 5.61 0.29
C ASN A 64 10.15 5.59 0.94
N GLU A 65 10.23 5.47 2.27
CA GLU A 65 11.50 5.30 2.98
C GLU A 65 12.22 4.00 2.58
N GLU A 66 11.50 2.87 2.52
CA GLU A 66 12.07 1.59 2.09
C GLU A 66 12.53 1.63 0.62
N LYS A 67 11.74 2.26 -0.28
CA LYS A 67 12.16 2.49 -1.67
C LYS A 67 13.39 3.39 -1.77
N ALA A 68 13.52 4.39 -0.91
CA ALA A 68 14.67 5.29 -0.90
C ALA A 68 15.95 4.57 -0.46
N LYS A 69 15.86 3.62 0.49
CA LYS A 69 16.99 2.79 0.94
C LYS A 69 17.54 1.87 -0.16
N VAL A 70 16.70 1.42 -1.09
CA VAL A 70 17.12 0.54 -2.21
C VAL A 70 17.85 1.30 -3.34
N LYS A 71 17.77 2.63 -3.37
CA LYS A 71 18.40 3.48 -4.42
C LYS A 71 19.80 4.01 -4.06
N GLN A 72 20.37 3.62 -2.92
CA GLN A 72 21.76 3.92 -2.54
C GLN A 72 22.65 2.69 -2.70
#